data_AF-A0A2S2C581-F1
#
_entry.id   AF-A0A2S2C581-F1
#
_cell.length_a   1.000
_cell.length_b   1.000
_cell.length_c   1.000
_cell.angle_alpha   90.00
_cell.angle_beta   90.00
_cell.angle_gamma   90.00
#
_symmetry.space_group_name_H-M   'P 1'
#
loop_
_entity.id
_entity.type
_entity.pdbx_description
1 polymer ?
#
loop_
_entity_poly.entity_id
_entity_poly.type
_entity_poly.pdbx_seq_one_letter_code
_entity_poly.pdbx_strand_id
1 'polypeptide(L)'
;MKKSDRDIMEILEAYDATGSAHSAAQLAGVDPKTVRRYVTARDAGMSVTGPSRRPRIIDDHLPKIEEWVERSKGKVRADIVHERLLELGFEGTERTTRRAVADAKAAWQAGHRRTYRPWVC
;
A
#
# COMPACT_ATOMS: atom_id res chain seq x y z
N MET A 1 -8.93 12.58 15.93
CA MET A 1 -9.79 11.42 15.58
C MET A 1 -9.54 11.00 14.15
N LYS A 2 -9.42 9.70 13.88
CA LYS A 2 -9.52 9.17 12.51
C LYS A 2 -11.02 9.17 12.15
N LYS A 3 -11.38 9.75 11.00
CA LYS A 3 -12.73 9.61 10.45
C LYS A 3 -12.88 8.17 9.95
N SER A 4 -14.05 7.59 10.16
CA SER A 4 -14.32 6.21 9.76
C SER A 4 -14.42 6.14 8.23
N ASP A 5 -14.15 4.97 7.64
CA ASP A 5 -14.21 4.76 6.18
C ASP A 5 -15.60 5.14 5.62
N ARG A 6 -16.66 4.91 6.41
CA ARG A 6 -18.03 5.34 6.10
C ARG A 6 -18.17 6.86 6.01
N ASP A 7 -17.63 7.59 6.98
CA ASP A 7 -17.67 9.05 7.01
C ASP A 7 -16.92 9.64 5.81
N ILE A 8 -15.82 9.01 5.39
CA ILE A 8 -15.03 9.44 4.23
C ILE A 8 -15.83 9.25 2.93
N MET A 9 -16.54 8.13 2.78
CA MET A 9 -17.41 7.89 1.63
C MET A 9 -18.57 8.90 1.57
N GLU A 10 -19.20 9.22 2.70
CA GLU A 10 -20.27 10.22 2.78
C GLU A 10 -19.78 11.63 2.40
N ILE A 11 -18.56 12.00 2.81
CA ILE A 11 -17.92 13.26 2.39
C ILE A 11 -17.65 13.29 0.89
N LEU A 12 -17.21 12.17 0.31
CA LEU A 12 -16.94 12.06 -1.12
C LEU A 12 -18.22 12.06 -1.96
N GLU A 13 -19.29 11.40 -1.49
CA GLU A 13 -20.61 11.42 -2.12
C GLU A 13 -21.22 12.83 -2.10
N ALA A 14 -21.11 13.54 -0.98
CA ALA A 14 -21.53 14.95 -0.88
C ALA A 14 -20.73 15.86 -1.82
N TYR A 15 -19.45 15.56 -2.06
CA TYR A 15 -18.63 16.27 -3.03
C TYR A 15 -19.06 15.96 -4.48
N ASP A 16 -19.29 14.69 -4.81
CA ASP A 16 -19.76 14.30 -6.14
C ASP A 16 -21.15 14.89 -6.46
N ALA A 17 -22.02 15.06 -5.45
CA ALA A 17 -23.33 15.69 -5.61
C ALA A 17 -23.31 17.22 -5.75
N THR A 18 -22.31 17.91 -5.17
CA THR A 18 -22.28 19.38 -5.12
C THR A 18 -21.19 20.02 -5.99
N GLY A 19 -20.16 19.26 -6.38
CA GLY A 19 -18.99 19.76 -7.11
C GLY A 19 -18.15 20.81 -6.35
N SER A 20 -18.51 21.13 -5.11
CA SER A 20 -17.91 22.22 -4.33
C SER A 20 -17.56 21.77 -2.93
N ALA A 21 -16.28 21.94 -2.55
CA ALA A 21 -15.79 21.56 -1.23
C ALA A 21 -16.46 22.35 -0.09
N HIS A 22 -16.94 23.57 -0.35
CA HIS A 22 -17.64 24.38 0.65
C HIS A 22 -19.08 23.93 0.88
N SER A 23 -19.77 23.49 -0.18
CA SER A 23 -21.13 22.99 -0.09
C SER A 23 -21.15 21.58 0.50
N ALA A 24 -20.25 20.69 0.06
CA ALA A 24 -20.06 19.35 0.62
C ALA A 24 -19.69 19.38 2.10
N ALA A 25 -18.85 20.34 2.52
CA ALA A 25 -18.48 20.55 3.91
C ALA A 25 -19.67 20.89 4.81
N GLN A 26 -20.60 21.74 4.32
CA GLN A 26 -21.81 22.09 5.06
C GLN A 26 -22.77 20.91 5.17
N LEU A 27 -22.88 20.07 4.12
CA LEU A 27 -23.72 18.88 4.13
C LEU A 27 -23.18 17.78 5.05
N ALA A 28 -21.87 17.53 5.03
CA ALA A 28 -21.24 16.49 5.84
C ALA A 28 -20.87 16.97 7.26
N GLY A 29 -21.01 18.27 7.56
CA GLY A 29 -20.61 18.87 8.84
C GLY A 29 -19.10 18.81 9.11
N VAL A 30 -18.28 18.88 8.05
CA VAL A 30 -16.81 18.75 8.12
C VAL A 30 -16.12 20.01 7.61
N ASP A 31 -14.91 20.30 8.10
CA ASP A 31 -14.11 21.43 7.61
C ASP A 31 -13.81 21.32 6.09
N PRO A 32 -14.01 22.39 5.29
CA PRO A 32 -13.76 22.39 3.85
C PRO A 32 -12.35 21.99 3.43
N LYS A 33 -11.33 22.22 4.27
CA LYS A 33 -9.96 21.77 3.99
C LYS A 33 -9.83 20.25 4.11
N THR A 34 -10.64 19.62 4.96
CA THR A 34 -10.70 18.16 5.08
C THR A 34 -11.32 17.54 3.84
N VAL A 35 -12.40 18.13 3.31
CA VAL A 35 -13.00 17.71 2.04
C VAL A 35 -12.00 17.82 0.91
N ARG A 36 -11.31 18.97 0.75
CA ARG A 36 -10.25 19.13 -0.26
C ARG A 36 -9.14 18.10 -0.10
N ARG A 37 -8.67 17.85 1.12
CA ARG A 37 -7.63 16.86 1.39
C ARG A 37 -8.04 15.45 0.94
N TYR A 38 -9.29 15.07 1.18
CA TYR A 38 -9.79 13.74 0.78
C TYR A 38 -10.04 13.63 -0.71
N VAL A 39 -10.54 14.69 -1.35
CA VAL A 39 -10.67 14.77 -2.81
C VAL A 39 -9.30 14.69 -3.49
N THR A 40 -8.32 15.50 -3.07
CA THR A 40 -6.96 15.43 -3.62
C THR A 40 -6.30 14.07 -3.37
N ALA A 41 -6.58 13.41 -2.24
CA ALA A 41 -6.09 12.06 -1.98
C ALA A 41 -6.75 11.02 -2.92
N ARG A 42 -8.06 11.14 -3.19
CA ARG A 42 -8.79 10.31 -4.16
C ARG A 42 -8.26 10.50 -5.58
N ASP A 43 -8.09 11.75 -6.01
CA ASP A 43 -7.58 12.08 -7.35
C ASP A 43 -6.15 11.57 -7.57
N ALA A 44 -5.35 11.56 -6.52
CA ALA A 44 -4.01 10.97 -6.52
C ALA A 44 -3.99 9.43 -6.42
N GLY A 45 -5.15 8.77 -6.35
CA GLY A 45 -5.26 7.31 -6.16
C GLY A 45 -4.68 6.82 -4.82
N MET A 46 -4.47 7.72 -3.86
CA MET A 46 -3.91 7.39 -2.55
C MET A 46 -5.01 6.88 -1.61
N SER A 47 -4.70 5.85 -0.83
CA SER A 47 -5.59 5.38 0.23
C SER A 47 -5.89 6.53 1.20
N VAL A 48 -7.16 6.93 1.23
CA VAL A 48 -7.67 8.03 2.07
C VAL A 48 -7.61 7.66 3.57
N THR A 49 -7.46 6.37 3.85
CA THR A 49 -7.45 5.73 5.16
C THR A 49 -6.08 5.14 5.47
N GLY A 50 -5.43 5.68 6.50
CA GLY A 50 -4.18 5.17 7.06
C GLY A 50 -2.96 6.07 6.83
N PRO A 51 -1.91 5.94 7.66
CA PRO A 51 -0.66 6.65 7.44
C PRO A 51 -0.04 6.19 6.12
N SER A 52 0.19 7.12 5.20
CA SER A 52 0.97 6.87 3.99
C SER A 52 2.29 6.20 4.38
N ARG A 53 2.57 5.01 3.84
CA ARG A 53 3.84 4.31 4.10
C ARG A 53 4.97 5.26 3.73
N ARG A 54 5.79 5.66 4.72
CA ARG A 54 6.96 6.51 4.46
C ARG A 54 7.89 5.74 3.52
N PRO A 55 8.44 6.39 2.47
CA PRO A 55 9.42 5.77 1.62
C PRO A 55 10.63 5.37 2.48
N ARG A 56 11.00 4.10 2.42
CA ARG A 56 12.16 3.52 3.09
C ARG A 56 13.25 3.30 2.04
N ILE A 57 14.51 3.33 2.45
CA ILE A 57 15.68 3.01 1.59
C ILE A 57 15.52 1.65 0.87
N ILE A 58 14.74 0.74 1.44
CA ILE A 58 14.47 -0.58 0.85
C ILE A 58 13.46 -0.56 -0.31
N ASP A 59 12.73 0.54 -0.50
CA ASP A 59 11.68 0.62 -1.52
C ASP A 59 12.28 0.70 -2.94
N ASP A 60 13.48 1.30 -3.10
CA ASP A 60 14.20 1.32 -4.38
C ASP A 60 14.69 -0.08 -4.80
N HIS A 61 14.99 -0.93 -3.82
CA HIS A 61 15.45 -2.30 -4.04
C HIS A 61 14.32 -3.33 -4.04
N LEU A 62 13.09 -2.93 -3.72
CA LEU A 62 11.92 -3.81 -3.66
C LEU A 62 11.65 -4.54 -5.00
N PRO A 63 11.68 -3.87 -6.17
CA PRO A 63 11.49 -4.53 -7.46
C PRO A 63 12.52 -5.62 -7.73
N LYS A 64 13.77 -5.42 -7.25
CA LYS A 64 14.85 -6.40 -7.43
C LYS A 64 14.66 -7.62 -6.54
N ILE A 65 14.19 -7.40 -5.32
CA ILE A 65 13.82 -8.47 -4.39
C ILE A 65 12.68 -9.31 -4.98
N GLU A 66 11.64 -8.68 -5.54
CA GLU A 66 10.53 -9.36 -6.20
C GLU A 66 11.00 -10.21 -7.39
N GLU A 67 11.88 -9.68 -8.24
CA GLU A 67 12.48 -10.42 -9.37
C GLU A 67 13.18 -11.70 -8.89
N TRP A 68 13.95 -11.62 -7.81
CA TRP A 68 14.67 -12.77 -7.24
C TRP A 68 13.72 -13.76 -6.55
N VAL A 69 12.65 -13.28 -5.91
CA VAL A 69 11.61 -14.13 -5.31
C VAL A 69 10.86 -14.89 -6.41
N GLU A 70 10.52 -14.22 -7.51
CA GLU A 70 9.85 -14.84 -8.67
C GLU A 70 10.76 -15.89 -9.33
N ARG A 71 12.02 -15.53 -9.64
CA ARG A 71 12.99 -16.46 -10.25
C ARG A 71 13.24 -17.69 -9.37
N SER A 72 13.17 -17.54 -8.06
CA SER A 72 13.37 -18.63 -7.10
C SER A 72 12.08 -19.34 -6.66
N LYS A 73 10.92 -18.95 -7.20
CA LYS A 73 9.60 -19.46 -6.83
C LYS A 73 9.37 -19.44 -5.31
N GLY A 74 9.77 -18.35 -4.65
CA GLY A 74 9.62 -18.15 -3.21
C GLY A 74 10.62 -18.90 -2.31
N LYS A 75 11.57 -19.67 -2.86
CA LYS A 75 12.54 -20.44 -2.07
C LYS A 75 13.80 -19.67 -1.64
N VAL A 76 13.98 -18.42 -2.09
CA VAL A 76 15.22 -17.67 -1.79
C VAL A 76 15.41 -17.45 -0.28
N ARG A 77 16.64 -17.59 0.22
CA ARG A 77 16.99 -17.23 1.59
C ARG A 77 17.20 -15.71 1.68
N ALA A 78 16.71 -15.10 2.75
CA ALA A 78 16.85 -13.67 2.95
C ALA A 78 18.31 -13.25 3.15
N ASP A 79 19.14 -14.14 3.69
CA ASP A 79 20.58 -13.92 3.93
C ASP A 79 21.32 -13.67 2.60
N ILE A 80 21.09 -14.53 1.59
CA ILE A 80 21.68 -14.39 0.24
C ILE A 80 21.16 -13.13 -0.48
N VAL A 81 19.89 -12.78 -0.26
CA VAL A 81 19.33 -11.54 -0.80
C VAL A 81 20.01 -10.32 -0.15
N HIS A 82 20.34 -10.38 1.13
CA HIS A 82 21.03 -9.30 1.81
C HIS A 82 22.46 -9.12 1.31
N GLU A 83 23.22 -10.20 1.13
CA GLU A 83 24.57 -10.13 0.55
C GLU A 83 24.55 -9.49 -0.84
N ARG A 84 23.62 -9.90 -1.71
CA ARG A 84 23.46 -9.30 -3.04
C ARG A 84 22.99 -7.84 -3.00
N LEU A 85 22.26 -7.45 -1.97
CA LEU A 85 21.87 -6.04 -1.78
C LEU A 85 23.03 -5.19 -1.28
N LEU A 86 23.90 -5.74 -0.43
CA LEU A 86 25.13 -5.08 0.01
C LEU A 86 26.06 -4.81 -1.18
N GLU A 87 26.21 -5.78 -2.09
CA GLU A 87 26.96 -5.60 -3.35
C GLU A 87 26.38 -4.49 -4.24
N LEU A 88 25.07 -4.25 -4.17
CA LEU A 88 24.36 -3.18 -4.88
C LEU A 88 24.38 -1.83 -4.14
N GLY A 89 25.05 -1.74 -2.99
CA GLY A 89 25.16 -0.50 -2.21
C GLY A 89 24.03 -0.26 -1.20
N PHE A 90 23.32 -1.30 -0.76
CA PHE A 90 22.28 -1.16 0.26
C PHE A 90 22.87 -0.91 1.64
N GLU A 91 22.64 0.27 2.22
CA GLU A 91 23.14 0.65 3.56
C GLU A 91 22.24 0.15 4.72
N GLY A 92 21.18 -0.58 4.43
CA GLY A 92 20.23 -1.01 5.46
C GLY A 92 20.66 -2.25 6.23
N THR A 93 20.00 -2.49 7.35
CA THR A 93 20.22 -3.66 8.22
C THR A 93 19.59 -4.93 7.66
N GLU A 94 20.22 -6.08 7.93
CA GLU A 94 19.71 -7.41 7.58
C GLU A 94 18.25 -7.64 8.00
N ARG A 95 17.85 -7.17 9.19
CA ARG A 95 16.47 -7.28 9.70
C ARG A 95 15.45 -6.62 8.77
N THR A 96 15.81 -5.49 8.15
CA THR A 96 14.96 -4.76 7.21
C THR A 96 14.81 -5.55 5.91
N THR A 97 15.92 -6.13 5.43
CA THR A 97 15.94 -7.04 4.28
C THR A 97 15.07 -8.28 4.51
N ARG A 98 15.21 -8.95 5.68
CA ARG A 98 14.38 -10.13 5.99
C ARG A 98 12.89 -9.81 6.01
N ARG A 99 12.49 -8.65 6.55
CA ARG A 99 11.09 -8.22 6.51
C ARG A 99 10.60 -7.98 5.09
N ALA A 100 11.35 -7.25 4.26
CA ALA A 100 10.95 -7.00 2.88
C ALA A 100 10.87 -8.28 2.05
N VAL A 101 11.81 -9.21 2.24
CA VAL A 101 11.74 -10.54 1.59
C VAL A 101 10.53 -11.34 2.06
N ALA A 102 10.18 -11.29 3.35
CA ALA A 102 8.98 -11.95 3.86
C ALA A 102 7.70 -11.35 3.28
N ASP A 103 7.61 -10.01 3.20
CA ASP A 103 6.48 -9.31 2.59
C ASP A 103 6.36 -9.66 1.09
N ALA A 104 7.47 -9.66 0.35
CA ALA A 104 7.52 -10.03 -1.06
C ALA A 104 7.15 -11.52 -1.28
N LYS A 105 7.59 -12.42 -0.40
CA LYS A 105 7.17 -13.83 -0.43
C LYS A 105 5.68 -13.99 -0.14
N ALA A 106 5.13 -13.24 0.80
CA ALA A 106 3.70 -13.27 1.12
C ALA A 106 2.87 -12.78 -0.08
N ALA A 107 3.30 -11.71 -0.76
CA ALA A 107 2.68 -11.22 -1.98
C ALA A 107 2.78 -12.25 -3.12
N TRP A 108 3.96 -12.85 -3.34
CA TRP A 108 4.16 -13.92 -4.31
C TRP A 108 3.26 -15.12 -4.03
N GLN A 109 3.17 -15.55 -2.77
CA GLN A 109 2.28 -16.63 -2.33
C GLN A 109 0.81 -16.27 -2.53
N ALA A 110 0.38 -15.03 -2.25
CA ALA A 110 -1.00 -14.62 -2.50
C ALA A 110 -1.38 -14.70 -3.99
N GLY A 111 -0.46 -14.35 -4.90
CA GLY A 111 -0.66 -14.48 -6.35
C GLY A 111 -0.53 -15.92 -6.88
N HIS A 112 0.36 -16.74 -6.29
CA HIS A 112 0.64 -18.11 -6.72
C HIS A 112 -0.11 -19.20 -5.94
N ARG A 113 -0.90 -18.83 -4.92
CA ARG A 113 -1.77 -19.76 -4.21
C ARG A 113 -2.84 -20.24 -5.18
N ARG A 114 -2.60 -21.40 -5.79
CA ARG A 114 -3.54 -22.15 -6.60
C ARG A 114 -4.86 -22.21 -5.83
N THR A 115 -5.85 -21.43 -6.26
CA THR A 115 -7.18 -21.44 -5.65
C THR A 115 -7.79 -22.80 -5.95
N TYR A 116 -7.69 -23.75 -5.03
CA TYR A 116 -8.55 -24.92 -5.04
C TYR A 116 -9.97 -24.40 -4.82
N ARG A 117 -10.83 -24.49 -5.84
CA ARG A 117 -12.28 -24.24 -5.75
C ARG A 117 -13.02 -25.59 -5.73
N PRO A 118 -13.10 -26.28 -4.59
CA PRO A 118 -13.95 -27.45 -4.45
C PRO A 118 -15.40 -26.99 -4.25
N TRP A 119 -16.23 -27.25 -5.26
CA TRP A 119 -17.71 -27.26 -5.23
C TRP A 119 -18.39 -25.92 -4.90
N VAL A 120 -18.79 -25.19 -5.94
CA VAL A 120 -19.96 -24.30 -5.88
C VAL A 120 -21.06 -25.02 -6.66
N CYS A 121 -22.00 -25.63 -5.93
CA CYS A 121 -23.34 -25.97 -6.42
C CYS A 121 -24.29 -24.83 -6.08
#